data_AF-A0A1S2Q7C5-F1
#
_entry.id   AF-A0A1S2Q7C5-F1
#
_cell.length_a   1.000
_cell.length_b   1.000
_cell.length_c   1.000
_cell.angle_alpha   90.00
_cell.angle_beta   90.00
_cell.angle_gamma   90.00
#
_symmetry.space_group_name_H-M   'P 1'
#
loop_
_entity.id
_entity.type
_entity.pdbx_description
1 polymer ?
#
loop_
_entity_poly.entity_id
_entity_poly.type
_entity_poly.pdbx_seq_one_letter_code
_entity_poly.pdbx_strand_id
1 'polypeptide(L)'
;MEIKPQAMVIPKETDHLEQGKYGPVFPRTPACYGFTIIGKVKPGRADTVRAYGYTLAKALEQDPYLLAPLKLHYLRWVLFDDDTRFMYQAIFDTDFDKYTEDAIALFTKAGVSTAFENLEGFPEDWRTNPEAFVHFVREHHCPSFIEYGEYPYVTADEVKKALQIKSALSEMLDQMQ
;
A
#
# COMPACT_ATOMS: atom_id res chain seq x y z
N MET A 1 -6.86 -28.45 -0.68
CA MET A 1 -5.96 -28.01 -1.76
C MET A 1 -4.63 -27.68 -1.12
N GLU A 2 -3.51 -28.17 -1.66
CA GLU A 2 -2.18 -27.81 -1.17
C GLU A 2 -1.86 -26.37 -1.62
N ILE A 3 -1.44 -25.50 -0.69
CA ILE A 3 -0.95 -24.15 -1.01
C ILE A 3 0.52 -24.28 -1.39
N LYS A 4 0.88 -23.80 -2.58
CA LYS A 4 2.25 -23.87 -3.11
C LYS A 4 2.80 -22.47 -3.30
N PRO A 5 3.92 -22.10 -2.66
CA PRO A 5 4.54 -20.80 -2.88
C PRO A 5 4.94 -20.57 -4.33
N GLN A 6 4.87 -19.32 -4.77
CA GLN A 6 5.19 -18.94 -6.16
C GLN A 6 5.96 -17.63 -6.19
N ALA A 7 6.82 -17.50 -7.21
CA ALA A 7 7.47 -16.24 -7.57
C ALA A 7 7.11 -15.87 -9.00
N MET A 8 7.06 -14.57 -9.28
CA MET A 8 6.83 -14.03 -10.62
C MET A 8 7.79 -12.88 -10.88
N VAL A 9 8.46 -12.92 -12.03
CA VAL A 9 9.29 -11.80 -12.53
C VAL A 9 8.37 -10.78 -13.19
N ILE A 10 8.58 -9.51 -12.89
CA ILE A 10 7.87 -8.41 -13.54
C ILE A 10 8.76 -7.88 -14.66
N PRO A 11 8.27 -7.81 -15.91
CA PRO A 11 9.07 -7.32 -17.03
C PRO A 11 9.42 -5.84 -16.83
N LYS A 12 10.64 -5.48 -17.24
CA LYS A 12 11.10 -4.08 -17.21
C LYS A 12 10.32 -3.20 -18.19
N GLU A 13 9.99 -3.75 -19.35
CA GLU A 13 9.19 -3.07 -20.37
C GLU A 13 7.72 -3.19 -20.03
N THR A 14 7.00 -2.07 -20.01
CA THR A 14 5.58 -2.01 -19.63
C THR A 14 4.66 -1.64 -20.79
N ASP A 15 5.21 -1.43 -22.00
CA ASP A 15 4.47 -0.92 -23.16
C ASP A 15 3.38 -1.88 -23.66
N HIS A 16 3.51 -3.16 -23.32
CA HIS A 16 2.55 -4.21 -23.65
C HIS A 16 1.44 -4.37 -22.60
N LEU A 17 1.54 -3.68 -21.46
CA LEU A 17 0.54 -3.76 -20.40
C LEU A 17 -0.71 -2.97 -20.78
N GLU A 18 -1.85 -3.43 -20.26
CA GLU A 18 -3.11 -2.72 -20.36
C GLU A 18 -2.97 -1.31 -19.79
N GLN A 19 -3.47 -0.31 -20.51
CA GLN A 19 -3.45 1.07 -20.08
C GLN A 19 -4.73 1.36 -19.30
N GLY A 20 -4.56 1.57 -18.00
CA GLY A 20 -5.60 2.08 -17.11
C GLY A 20 -5.78 3.58 -17.28
N LYS A 21 -6.59 4.15 -16.40
CA LYS A 21 -6.87 5.59 -16.36
C LYS A 21 -5.59 6.40 -16.12
N TYR A 22 -4.65 5.84 -15.36
CA TYR A 22 -3.45 6.55 -14.93
C TYR A 22 -2.13 5.94 -15.42
N GLY A 23 -2.18 5.15 -16.50
CA GLY A 23 -1.01 4.49 -17.10
C GLY A 23 -1.07 2.97 -17.01
N PRO A 24 0.05 2.26 -17.19
CA PRO A 24 0.04 0.79 -17.26
C PRO A 24 -0.46 0.16 -15.97
N VAL A 25 -1.35 -0.82 -16.11
CA VAL A 25 -1.81 -1.67 -15.01
C VAL A 25 -0.85 -2.84 -14.90
N PHE A 26 -0.11 -2.88 -13.80
CA PHE A 26 0.81 -3.99 -13.52
C PHE A 26 0.01 -5.27 -13.25
N PRO A 27 0.50 -6.44 -13.70
CA PRO A 27 -0.19 -7.70 -13.48
C PRO A 27 -0.28 -8.01 -11.99
N ARG A 28 -1.37 -8.66 -11.59
CA ARG A 28 -1.46 -9.29 -10.27
C ARG A 28 -0.38 -10.37 -10.16
N THR A 29 0.46 -10.27 -9.15
CA THR A 29 1.54 -11.22 -8.87
C THR A 29 1.10 -12.22 -7.78
N PRO A 30 1.94 -13.24 -7.46
CA PRO A 30 1.75 -14.06 -6.27
C PRO A 30 1.54 -13.25 -4.97
N ALA A 31 2.11 -12.05 -4.86
CA ALA A 31 1.93 -11.16 -3.72
C ALA A 31 0.64 -10.31 -3.82
N CYS A 32 -0.18 -10.48 -4.86
CA CYS A 32 -1.28 -9.61 -5.30
C CYS A 32 -0.79 -8.38 -6.06
N TYR A 33 -1.29 -7.18 -5.76
CA TYR A 33 -0.80 -5.94 -6.35
C TYR A 33 0.08 -5.21 -5.35
N GLY A 34 0.93 -4.32 -5.84
CA GLY A 34 1.77 -3.53 -4.99
C GLY A 34 2.45 -2.40 -5.73
N PHE A 35 3.09 -1.54 -4.96
CA PHE A 35 4.02 -0.55 -5.47
C PHE A 35 5.13 -0.30 -4.46
N THR A 36 6.22 0.27 -4.96
CA THR A 36 7.24 0.94 -4.14
C THR A 36 7.41 2.37 -4.63
N ILE A 37 7.06 3.35 -3.81
CA ILE A 37 7.22 4.76 -4.14
C ILE A 37 8.51 5.27 -3.50
N ILE A 38 9.38 5.91 -4.27
CA ILE A 38 10.65 6.47 -3.77
C ILE A 38 10.69 7.96 -4.09
N GLY A 39 10.85 8.80 -3.08
CA GLY A 39 10.96 10.24 -3.24
C GLY A 39 12.04 10.86 -2.35
N LYS A 40 12.39 12.11 -2.65
CA LYS A 40 13.28 12.92 -1.81
C LYS A 40 12.47 13.65 -0.75
N VAL A 41 12.97 13.65 0.47
CA VAL A 41 12.38 14.42 1.57
C VAL A 41 12.77 15.89 1.40
N LYS A 42 11.80 16.79 1.53
CA LYS A 42 12.05 18.24 1.54
C LYS A 42 13.10 18.58 2.62
N PRO A 43 14.06 19.48 2.37
CA PRO A 43 15.06 19.86 3.36
C PRO A 43 14.44 20.24 4.71
N GLY A 44 14.95 19.65 5.79
CA GLY A 44 14.47 19.89 7.16
C GLY A 44 13.14 19.23 7.54
N ARG A 45 12.58 18.33 6.71
CA ARG A 45 11.28 17.67 6.98
C ARG A 45 11.37 16.24 7.49
N ALA A 46 12.57 15.69 7.69
CA ALA A 46 12.77 14.32 8.21
C ALA A 46 11.99 14.05 9.50
N ASP A 47 12.13 14.92 10.51
CA ASP A 47 11.40 14.78 11.78
C ASP A 47 9.88 14.90 11.61
N THR A 48 9.41 15.70 10.66
CA THR A 48 7.98 15.79 10.36
C THR A 48 7.45 14.48 9.76
N VAL A 49 8.22 13.83 8.89
CA VAL A 49 7.87 12.51 8.34
C VAL A 49 7.88 11.44 9.44
N ARG A 50 8.84 11.49 10.38
CA ARG A 50 8.83 10.57 11.54
C ARG A 50 7.64 10.84 12.46
N ALA A 51 7.32 12.11 12.71
CA ALA A 51 6.17 12.52 13.52
C ALA A 51 4.84 12.02 12.93
N TYR A 52 4.71 11.99 11.60
CA TYR A 52 3.54 11.43 10.92
C TYR A 52 3.26 9.98 11.34
N GLY A 53 4.29 9.16 11.55
CA GLY A 53 4.13 7.78 12.00
C GLY A 53 3.39 7.66 13.33
N TYR A 54 3.69 8.52 14.30
CA TYR A 54 2.98 8.54 15.59
C TYR A 54 1.52 8.98 15.43
N THR A 55 1.26 9.97 14.58
CA THR A 55 -0.11 10.43 14.28
C THR A 55 -0.95 9.31 13.68
N LEU A 56 -0.39 8.58 12.70
CA LEU A 56 -1.09 7.46 12.05
C LEU A 56 -1.32 6.31 13.03
N ALA A 57 -0.33 5.95 13.84
CA ALA A 57 -0.47 4.89 14.85
C ALA A 57 -1.60 5.22 15.85
N LYS A 58 -1.62 6.45 16.37
CA LYS A 58 -2.68 6.90 17.27
C LYS A 58 -4.06 6.90 16.60
N ALA A 59 -4.14 7.28 15.33
CA ALA A 59 -5.40 7.23 14.59
C ALA A 59 -5.92 5.79 14.43
N LEU A 60 -5.01 4.82 14.20
CA LEU A 60 -5.34 3.39 14.12
C LEU A 60 -5.71 2.77 15.47
N GLU A 61 -5.16 3.26 16.59
CA GLU A 61 -5.62 2.88 17.93
C GLU A 61 -7.07 3.31 18.17
N GLN A 62 -7.48 4.46 17.63
CA GLN A 62 -8.85 4.99 17.75
C GLN A 62 -9.81 4.33 16.78
N ASP A 63 -9.39 4.10 15.54
CA ASP A 63 -10.13 3.39 14.50
C ASP A 63 -9.22 2.39 13.77
N PRO A 64 -9.23 1.10 14.17
CA PRO A 64 -8.40 0.09 13.53
C PRO A 64 -8.83 -0.21 12.07
N TYR A 65 -10.00 0.27 11.64
CA TYR A 65 -10.51 0.10 10.29
C TYR A 65 -10.26 1.32 9.39
N LEU A 66 -9.54 2.34 9.88
CA LEU A 66 -9.24 3.56 9.13
C LEU A 66 -8.67 3.25 7.72
N LEU A 67 -7.74 2.30 7.62
CA LEU A 67 -7.10 1.92 6.35
C LEU A 67 -7.82 0.78 5.61
N ALA A 68 -8.95 0.27 6.12
CA ALA A 68 -9.66 -0.87 5.52
C ALA A 68 -10.06 -0.68 4.04
N PRO A 69 -10.43 0.53 3.55
CA PRO A 69 -10.72 0.75 2.14
C PRO A 69 -9.55 0.42 1.21
N LEU A 70 -8.31 0.50 1.68
CA LEU A 70 -7.11 0.29 0.88
C LEU A 70 -6.78 -1.19 0.61
N LYS A 71 -7.53 -2.13 1.21
CA LYS A 71 -7.35 -3.58 1.04
C LYS A 71 -5.90 -4.05 1.16
N LEU A 72 -5.21 -3.53 2.17
CA LEU A 72 -3.79 -3.77 2.41
C LEU A 72 -3.57 -5.18 2.99
N HIS A 73 -2.61 -5.90 2.41
CA HIS A 73 -1.88 -6.97 3.12
C HIS A 73 -0.82 -6.36 4.03
N TYR A 74 -0.18 -5.29 3.55
CA TYR A 74 1.03 -4.78 4.15
C TYR A 74 1.32 -3.34 3.69
N LEU A 75 1.89 -2.53 4.59
CA LEU A 75 2.26 -1.14 4.32
C LEU A 75 3.46 -0.71 5.17
N ARG A 76 4.49 -0.11 4.55
CA ARG A 76 5.69 0.35 5.26
C ARG A 76 6.20 1.68 4.71
N TRP A 77 6.55 2.57 5.63
CA TRP A 77 7.24 3.84 5.39
C TRP A 77 8.68 3.70 5.86
N VAL A 78 9.65 4.15 5.06
CA VAL A 78 11.07 4.07 5.37
C VAL A 78 11.72 5.41 5.05
N LEU A 79 12.50 5.93 6.00
CA LEU A 79 13.48 6.98 5.74
C LEU A 79 14.86 6.32 5.63
N PHE A 80 15.63 6.71 4.63
CA PHE A 80 16.96 6.18 4.35
C PHE A 80 17.84 7.26 3.70
N ASP A 81 19.12 6.94 3.48
CA ASP A 81 20.14 7.89 3.00
C ASP A 81 20.17 9.15 3.88
N ASP A 82 20.47 8.98 5.17
CA ASP A 82 20.49 10.04 6.20
C ASP A 82 19.16 10.82 6.30
N ASP A 83 18.04 10.10 6.20
CA ASP A 83 16.67 10.62 6.20
C ASP A 83 16.37 11.64 5.08
N THR A 84 17.21 11.69 4.05
CA THR A 84 16.99 12.56 2.87
C THR A 84 16.10 11.91 1.82
N ARG A 85 15.90 10.60 1.91
CA ARG A 85 15.02 9.85 1.00
C ARG A 85 13.98 9.08 1.76
N PHE A 86 12.85 8.92 1.09
CA PHE A 86 11.67 8.28 1.62
C PHE A 86 11.23 7.17 0.67
N MET A 87 10.83 6.04 1.25
CA MET A 87 10.30 4.90 0.53
C MET A 87 8.98 4.44 1.16
N TYR A 88 7.97 4.21 0.34
CA TYR A 88 6.65 3.73 0.73
C TYR A 88 6.30 2.47 -0.05
N GLN A 89 6.18 1.36 0.66
CA GLN A 89 5.92 0.04 0.09
C GLN A 89 4.56 -0.45 0.53
N ALA A 90 3.73 -0.84 -0.43
CA ALA A 90 2.39 -1.34 -0.18
C ALA A 90 2.13 -2.61 -0.98
N ILE A 91 1.45 -3.57 -0.35
CA ILE A 91 0.86 -4.74 -1.00
C ILE A 91 -0.64 -4.76 -0.70
N PHE A 92 -1.47 -4.90 -1.72
CA PHE A 92 -2.92 -4.75 -1.64
C PHE A 92 -3.66 -5.58 -2.70
N ASP A 93 -4.98 -5.67 -2.55
CA ASP A 93 -5.81 -6.56 -3.39
C ASP A 93 -6.34 -5.93 -4.68
N THR A 94 -6.39 -4.60 -4.77
CA THR A 94 -6.93 -3.88 -5.93
C THR A 94 -5.82 -3.47 -6.89
N ASP A 95 -6.14 -3.11 -8.13
CA ASP A 95 -5.15 -2.51 -9.02
C ASP A 95 -4.71 -1.11 -8.51
N PHE A 96 -3.68 -0.56 -9.15
CA PHE A 96 -3.09 0.74 -8.79
C PHE A 96 -4.09 1.89 -8.85
N ASP A 97 -4.94 1.92 -9.88
CA ASP A 97 -5.84 3.03 -10.14
C ASP A 97 -6.91 3.05 -9.04
N LYS A 98 -7.52 1.89 -8.76
CA LYS A 98 -8.49 1.72 -7.69
C LYS A 98 -7.90 2.02 -6.32
N TYR A 99 -6.69 1.54 -6.02
CA TYR A 99 -6.01 1.85 -4.76
C TYR A 99 -5.85 3.37 -4.59
N THR A 100 -5.39 4.06 -5.64
CA THR A 100 -5.10 5.48 -5.57
C THR A 100 -6.37 6.31 -5.37
N GLU A 101 -7.47 5.94 -6.04
CA GLU A 101 -8.78 6.55 -5.84
C GLU A 101 -9.30 6.35 -4.41
N ASP A 102 -9.17 5.15 -3.86
CA ASP A 102 -9.58 4.85 -2.49
C ASP A 102 -8.69 5.58 -1.45
N ALA A 103 -7.40 5.75 -1.74
CA ALA A 103 -6.49 6.54 -0.90
C ALA A 103 -6.85 8.02 -0.87
N ILE A 104 -7.16 8.61 -2.02
CA ILE A 104 -7.59 10.01 -2.12
C ILE A 104 -8.91 10.21 -1.36
N ALA A 105 -9.88 9.32 -1.56
CA ALA A 105 -11.16 9.36 -0.85
C ALA A 105 -10.97 9.22 0.67
N LEU A 106 -10.10 8.31 1.10
CA LEU A 106 -9.77 8.10 2.51
C LEU A 106 -9.17 9.36 3.14
N PHE A 107 -8.12 9.94 2.54
CA PHE A 107 -7.46 11.11 3.12
C PHE A 107 -8.38 12.34 3.15
N THR A 108 -9.23 12.50 2.13
CA THR A 108 -10.25 13.56 2.08
C THR A 108 -11.27 13.39 3.21
N LYS A 109 -11.79 12.18 3.41
CA LYS A 109 -12.81 11.90 4.43
C LYS A 109 -12.27 11.94 5.85
N ALA A 110 -11.07 11.40 6.07
CA ALA A 110 -10.44 11.33 7.37
C ALA A 110 -9.84 12.68 7.81
N GLY A 111 -9.70 13.65 6.90
CA GLY A 111 -8.98 14.90 7.15
C GLY A 111 -7.50 14.69 7.47
N VAL A 112 -6.96 13.51 7.14
CA VAL A 112 -5.59 13.11 7.44
C VAL A 112 -4.69 13.59 6.31
N SER A 113 -3.63 14.30 6.67
CA SER A 113 -2.59 14.71 5.71
C SER A 113 -1.73 13.51 5.32
N THR A 114 -1.25 13.43 4.08
CA THR A 114 -0.36 12.33 3.64
C THR A 114 1.10 12.62 4.00
N ALA A 115 1.88 11.57 4.27
CA ALA A 115 3.33 11.69 4.43
C ALA A 115 4.00 12.35 3.20
N PHE A 116 3.41 12.17 2.01
CA PHE A 116 3.94 12.69 0.75
C PHE A 116 4.01 14.21 0.68
N GLU A 117 3.25 14.95 1.49
CA GLU A 117 3.34 16.42 1.57
C GLU A 117 4.74 16.92 1.95
N ASN A 118 5.55 16.04 2.54
CA ASN A 118 6.92 16.31 2.95
C ASN A 118 7.96 15.93 1.88
N LEU A 119 7.54 15.52 0.69
CA LEU A 119 8.43 15.10 -0.39
C LEU A 119 8.57 16.20 -1.44
N GLU A 120 9.78 16.35 -1.99
CA GLU A 120 10.06 17.28 -3.08
C GLU A 120 9.18 16.95 -4.29
N GLY A 121 8.61 17.97 -4.93
CA GLY A 121 7.74 17.80 -6.12
C GLY A 121 6.31 17.34 -5.83
N PHE A 122 5.95 17.02 -4.58
CA PHE A 122 4.58 16.65 -4.26
C PHE A 122 3.62 17.82 -4.45
N PRO A 123 2.50 17.65 -5.19
CA PRO A 123 1.59 18.75 -5.54
C PRO A 123 0.90 19.33 -4.31
N GLU A 124 0.89 20.66 -4.20
CA GLU A 124 0.25 21.36 -3.08
C GLU A 124 -1.29 21.31 -3.15
N ASP A 125 -1.84 21.23 -4.36
CA ASP A 125 -3.27 21.20 -4.67
C ASP A 125 -3.86 19.78 -4.72
N TRP A 126 -3.12 18.76 -4.28
CA TRP A 126 -3.50 17.33 -4.37
C TRP A 126 -4.90 16.99 -3.82
N ARG A 127 -5.38 17.76 -2.83
CA ARG A 127 -6.72 17.58 -2.22
C ARG A 127 -7.86 17.90 -3.18
N THR A 128 -7.64 18.83 -4.10
CA THR A 128 -8.60 19.26 -5.12
C THR A 128 -8.22 18.80 -6.52
N ASN A 129 -7.02 18.21 -6.66
CA ASN A 129 -6.46 17.73 -7.91
C ASN A 129 -5.97 16.27 -7.77
N PRO A 130 -6.90 15.29 -7.84
CA PRO A 130 -6.58 13.87 -7.78
C PRO A 130 -5.56 13.42 -8.84
N GLU A 131 -5.59 14.01 -10.03
CA GLU A 131 -4.69 13.67 -11.14
C GLU A 131 -3.24 14.02 -10.81
N ALA A 132 -2.99 15.18 -10.17
CA ALA A 132 -1.64 15.55 -9.75
C ALA A 132 -1.09 14.58 -8.68
N PHE A 133 -1.92 14.15 -7.72
CA PHE A 133 -1.52 13.14 -6.74
C PHE A 133 -1.08 11.84 -7.42
N VAL A 134 -1.93 11.34 -8.32
CA VAL A 134 -1.67 10.12 -9.08
C VAL A 134 -0.38 10.26 -9.90
N HIS A 135 -0.21 11.38 -10.60
CA HIS A 135 0.97 11.63 -11.44
C HIS A 135 2.25 11.56 -10.61
N PHE A 136 2.25 12.18 -9.43
CA PHE A 136 3.37 12.10 -8.50
C PHE A 136 3.67 10.65 -8.11
N VAL A 137 2.65 9.88 -7.69
CA VAL A 137 2.85 8.48 -7.27
C VAL A 137 3.38 7.64 -8.44
N ARG A 138 2.90 7.86 -9.66
CA ARG A 138 3.38 7.15 -10.87
C ARG A 138 4.83 7.50 -11.21
N GLU A 139 5.18 8.78 -11.20
CA GLU A 139 6.54 9.25 -11.49
C GLU A 139 7.57 8.70 -10.49
N HIS A 140 7.14 8.56 -9.23
CA HIS A 140 7.99 8.07 -8.15
C HIS A 140 7.87 6.54 -7.93
N HIS A 141 7.08 5.83 -8.73
CA HIS A 141 6.93 4.39 -8.65
C HIS A 141 8.20 3.70 -9.17
N CYS A 142 8.80 2.87 -8.32
CA CYS A 142 9.93 2.00 -8.63
C CYS A 142 9.43 0.54 -8.57
N PRO A 143 8.99 -0.05 -9.70
CA PRO A 143 8.42 -1.39 -9.70
C PRO A 143 9.42 -2.45 -9.23
N SER A 144 8.93 -3.43 -8.49
CA SER A 144 9.68 -4.66 -8.19
C SER A 144 10.07 -5.36 -9.50
N PHE A 145 11.24 -6.01 -9.56
CA PHE A 145 11.59 -6.87 -10.69
C PHE A 145 11.16 -8.33 -10.49
N ILE A 146 10.88 -8.73 -9.24
CA ILE A 146 10.38 -10.06 -8.86
C ILE A 146 9.55 -9.93 -7.59
N GLU A 147 8.48 -10.72 -7.49
CA GLU A 147 7.66 -10.83 -6.29
C GLU A 147 7.40 -12.29 -5.95
N TYR A 148 7.34 -12.59 -4.65
CA TYR A 148 7.14 -13.93 -4.10
C TYR A 148 5.95 -13.92 -3.14
N GLY A 149 5.11 -14.95 -3.21
CA GLY A 149 3.99 -15.16 -2.29
C GLY A 149 4.04 -16.57 -1.70
N GLU A 150 4.03 -16.66 -0.37
CA GLU A 150 3.92 -17.92 0.38
C GLU A 150 2.52 -18.54 0.19
N TYR A 151 1.49 -17.68 0.20
CA TYR A 151 0.09 -17.99 -0.06
C TYR A 151 -0.38 -17.22 -1.31
N PRO A 152 0.03 -17.65 -2.52
CA PRO A 152 -0.07 -16.82 -3.70
C PRO A 152 -1.53 -16.49 -4.09
N TYR A 153 -1.76 -15.24 -4.47
CA TYR A 153 -3.07 -14.72 -4.93
C TYR A 153 -4.22 -14.78 -3.93
N VAL A 154 -3.93 -15.02 -2.64
CA VAL A 154 -4.93 -14.96 -1.58
C VAL A 154 -5.09 -13.51 -1.14
N THR A 155 -6.33 -13.04 -1.05
CA THR A 155 -6.67 -11.66 -0.66
C THR A 155 -6.57 -11.42 0.84
N ALA A 156 -6.46 -10.16 1.26
CA ALA A 156 -6.37 -9.83 2.69
C ALA A 156 -7.65 -10.23 3.44
N ASP A 157 -8.81 -10.14 2.78
CA ASP A 157 -10.10 -10.58 3.33
C ASP A 157 -10.17 -12.11 3.48
N GLU A 158 -9.64 -12.87 2.51
CA GLU A 158 -9.54 -14.33 2.61
C GLU A 158 -8.62 -14.76 3.76
N VAL A 159 -7.48 -14.08 3.94
CA VAL A 159 -6.58 -14.33 5.08
C VAL A 159 -7.30 -14.07 6.40
N LYS A 160 -7.99 -12.93 6.55
CA LYS A 160 -8.76 -12.62 7.76
C LYS A 160 -9.84 -13.68 8.03
N LYS A 161 -10.58 -14.09 7.00
CA LYS A 161 -11.61 -15.12 7.12
C LYS A 161 -11.03 -16.47 7.52
N ALA A 162 -9.90 -16.88 6.94
CA ALA A 162 -9.24 -18.13 7.29
C ALA A 162 -8.78 -18.15 8.76
N LEU A 163 -8.25 -17.02 9.25
CA LEU A 163 -7.85 -16.88 10.66
C LEU A 163 -9.04 -16.91 11.61
N GLN A 164 -10.16 -16.28 11.25
CA GLN A 164 -11.40 -16.33 12.03
C GLN A 164 -11.95 -17.77 12.14
N ILE A 165 -11.98 -18.51 11.04
CA ILE A 165 -12.41 -19.91 11.02
C ILE A 165 -11.48 -20.76 11.89
N LYS A 166 -10.17 -20.55 11.79
CA LYS A 166 -9.18 -21.23 12.64
C LYS A 166 -9.45 -20.98 14.13
N SER A 167 -9.66 -19.71 14.53
CA SER A 167 -9.96 -19.36 15.93
C SER A 167 -11.23 -20.02 16.43
N ALA A 168 -12.33 -19.89 15.67
CA ALA A 168 -13.62 -20.46 16.05
C ALA A 168 -13.59 -21.98 16.17
N LEU A 169 -12.84 -22.67 15.29
CA LEU A 169 -12.65 -24.11 15.39
C LEU A 169 -11.83 -24.51 16.62
N SER A 170 -10.76 -23.76 16.94
CA SER A 170 -9.98 -23.99 18.15
C SER A 170 -10.83 -23.80 19.41
N GLU A 171 -11.58 -22.72 19.50
CA GLU A 171 -12.48 -22.44 20.64
C GLU A 171 -13.53 -23.54 20.82
N MET A 172 -14.12 -24.04 19.72
CA MET A 172 -15.08 -25.14 19.77
C MET A 172 -14.45 -26.43 20.31
N LEU A 173 -13.22 -26.76 19.88
CA LEU A 173 -12.52 -27.96 20.34
C LEU A 173 -12.13 -27.88 21.81
N ASP A 174 -11.73 -26.70 22.29
CA ASP A 174 -11.38 -26.48 23.70
C ASP A 174 -12.60 -26.62 24.62
N GLN A 175 -13.80 -26.21 24.16
CA GLN A 175 -15.05 -26.36 24.92
C GLN A 175 -15.56 -27.81 25.01
N MET A 176 -15.02 -28.72 24.19
CA MET A 176 -15.40 -30.14 24.17
C MET A 176 -14.51 -31.02 25.06
N GLN A 177 -13.49 -30.45 25.70
CA GLN A 177 -12.60 -31.12 26.65
C GLN A 177 -13.06 -30.91 28.09
#